data_AF-A0AB40CUL8-F1
#
_entry.id   AF-A0AB40CUL8-F1
#
_cell.length_a   1.000
_cell.length_b   1.000
_cell.length_c   1.000
_cell.angle_alpha   90.00
_cell.angle_beta   90.00
_cell.angle_gamma   90.00
#
_symmetry.space_group_name_H-M   'P 1'
#
loop_
_entity.id
_entity.type
_entity.pdbx_description
1 polymer ?
#
loop_
_entity_poly.entity_id
_entity_poly.type
_entity_poly.pdbx_seq_one_letter_code
_entity_poly.pdbx_strand_id
1 'polypeptide(L)'
;MGNDVFHMVDFEWWNQLQSIKVSIYHGVTLKVLSTFEVERSPVGFSQSRIEALQAEIQQLRTGQQAIVASQELIKANLIHTLDILSQLVPPPLVFLCDWWLHAKVTFVIAWLIVVQDGTHYGAMFMFPLFLSLFILHASVKVFGSPTSTEVARVLACLFEKDVDFQLIRFDSFKGMSRKPDYLRLQPAGQALTFEHGSRTLVESREICRYIAEKFADQGNKDLLRKGTLERAFIEQWLQTEMQSFDPPTSALLFNLAFAPILDLEPDQEVITKSKAKLANLLDVYEQRLEETNYLVGDKFTLADLSHLPNTHYLIADMRCGHLLRSKKRVSNWWDKMSERPSWKKVLELQQQPPPVL
;
A
#
# COMPACT_ATOMS: atom_id res chain seq x y z
N MET A 1 -1.41 30.67 1.20
CA MET A 1 0.06 30.57 1.12
C MET A 1 0.66 29.51 2.07
N GLY A 2 -0.12 28.63 2.71
CA GLY A 2 0.39 27.63 3.67
C GLY A 2 0.48 26.18 3.19
N ASN A 3 -0.05 25.85 1.99
CA ASN A 3 -0.07 24.46 1.49
C ASN A 3 1.04 24.15 0.48
N ASP A 4 1.70 25.15 -0.10
CA ASP A 4 2.73 24.93 -1.13
C ASP A 4 4.13 24.64 -0.54
N VAL A 5 4.38 24.99 0.72
CA VAL A 5 5.68 24.76 1.36
C VAL A 5 5.85 23.29 1.79
N PHE A 6 4.77 22.64 2.24
CA PHE A 6 4.84 21.23 2.66
C PHE A 6 5.04 20.26 1.48
N HIS A 7 4.49 20.56 0.30
CA HIS A 7 4.68 19.72 -0.88
C HIS A 7 6.03 19.91 -1.59
N MET A 8 6.63 21.11 -1.50
CA MET A 8 7.99 21.35 -2.03
C MET A 8 9.08 20.70 -1.16
N VAL A 9 8.88 20.67 0.17
CA VAL A 9 9.85 20.13 1.11
C VAL A 9 9.87 18.59 1.15
N ASP A 10 8.85 17.89 0.65
CA ASP A 10 8.85 16.42 0.67
C ASP A 10 9.63 15.78 -0.50
N PHE A 11 9.57 16.35 -1.71
CA PHE A 11 10.09 15.68 -2.91
C PHE A 11 11.57 15.96 -3.20
N GLU A 12 12.00 17.21 -3.01
CA GLU A 12 13.39 17.62 -3.24
C GLU A 12 14.32 17.12 -2.13
N TRP A 13 13.80 17.08 -0.91
CA TRP A 13 14.46 16.59 0.30
C TRP A 13 14.60 15.06 0.31
N TRP A 14 13.59 14.34 -0.20
CA TRP A 14 13.68 12.88 -0.38
C TRP A 14 14.72 12.49 -1.44
N ASN A 15 14.78 13.23 -2.56
CA ASN A 15 15.80 12.97 -3.59
C ASN A 15 17.23 13.31 -3.12
N GLN A 16 17.39 14.37 -2.31
CA GLN A 16 18.67 14.66 -1.65
C GLN A 16 19.05 13.56 -0.65
N LEU A 17 18.12 13.07 0.17
CA LEU A 17 18.35 11.94 1.10
C LEU A 17 18.73 10.64 0.37
N GLN A 18 18.16 10.38 -0.81
CA GLN A 18 18.49 9.21 -1.61
C GLN A 18 19.88 9.33 -2.29
N SER A 19 20.28 10.52 -2.74
CA SER A 19 21.64 10.75 -3.27
C SER A 19 22.72 10.64 -2.17
N ILE A 20 22.36 11.04 -0.95
CA ILE A 20 23.18 10.90 0.26
C ILE A 20 23.30 9.42 0.67
N LYS A 21 22.23 8.62 0.57
CA LYS A 21 22.26 7.15 0.80
C LYS A 21 23.30 6.44 -0.06
N VAL A 22 23.38 6.77 -1.35
CA VAL A 22 24.36 6.17 -2.28
C VAL A 22 25.79 6.58 -1.94
N SER A 23 25.98 7.83 -1.50
CA SER A 23 27.29 8.39 -1.11
C SER A 23 27.80 7.85 0.23
N ILE A 24 26.91 7.62 1.20
CA ILE A 24 27.25 7.04 2.51
C ILE A 24 27.61 5.56 2.39
N TYR A 25 26.91 4.78 1.56
CA TYR A 25 27.27 3.38 1.29
C TYR A 25 28.65 3.25 0.62
N HIS A 26 28.98 4.16 -0.31
CA HIS A 26 30.33 4.22 -0.88
C HIS A 26 31.37 4.62 0.17
N GLY A 27 31.10 5.65 0.99
CA GLY A 27 32.03 6.13 2.03
C GLY A 27 32.36 5.09 3.11
N VAL A 28 31.39 4.27 3.53
CA VAL A 28 31.61 3.20 4.52
C VAL A 28 32.43 2.05 3.93
N THR A 29 32.21 1.70 2.65
CA THR A 29 33.00 0.68 1.94
C THR A 29 34.46 1.13 1.75
N LEU A 30 34.68 2.44 1.55
CA LEU A 30 36.00 3.05 1.37
C LEU A 30 36.81 3.17 2.67
N LYS A 31 36.15 3.38 3.82
CA LYS A 31 36.82 3.47 5.13
C LYS A 31 37.39 2.13 5.60
N VAL A 32 36.79 1.01 5.16
CA VAL A 32 37.32 -0.36 5.37
C VAL A 32 38.59 -0.61 4.54
N LEU A 33 38.68 0.02 3.36
CA LEU A 33 39.86 -0.08 2.49
C LEU A 33 40.99 0.85 2.93
N SER A 34 40.70 2.01 3.53
CA SER A 34 41.72 2.95 4.01
C SER A 34 42.45 2.50 5.29
N THR A 35 41.92 1.51 6.01
CA THR A 35 42.61 0.86 7.15
C THR A 35 43.68 -0.15 6.72
N PHE A 36 43.79 -0.46 5.43
CA PHE A 36 44.97 -1.12 4.88
C PHE A 36 46.07 -0.07 4.67
N GLU A 37 46.79 0.24 5.74
CA GLU A 37 48.06 0.95 5.63
C GLU A 37 49.04 0.10 4.81
N VAL A 38 49.28 0.50 3.55
CA VAL A 38 50.40 -0.01 2.76
C VAL A 38 51.66 0.70 3.24
N GLU A 39 52.04 0.43 4.49
CA GLU A 39 53.33 0.86 5.02
C GLU A 39 54.32 -0.30 4.94
N ARG A 40 55.22 -0.14 3.95
CA ARG A 40 56.46 -0.90 3.71
C ARG A 40 56.27 -2.27 3.04
N SER A 41 56.89 -2.38 1.86
CA SER A 41 57.04 -3.62 1.08
C SER A 41 57.54 -4.77 1.97
N PRO A 42 56.80 -5.88 1.98
CA PRO A 42 57.33 -7.04 1.26
C PRO A 42 56.24 -7.70 0.40
N VAL A 43 56.59 -7.98 -0.85
CA VAL A 43 55.84 -8.73 -1.88
C VAL A 43 54.97 -7.85 -2.83
N GLY A 44 55.54 -7.52 -3.99
CA GLY A 44 54.85 -7.67 -5.28
C GLY A 44 54.32 -6.45 -6.05
N PHE A 45 54.30 -5.23 -5.51
CA PHE A 45 53.78 -4.07 -6.24
C PHE A 45 54.87 -3.14 -6.78
N SER A 46 54.72 -2.70 -8.05
CA SER A 46 55.62 -1.71 -8.66
C SER A 46 55.39 -0.32 -8.05
N GLN A 47 56.44 0.51 -8.03
CA GLN A 47 56.39 1.90 -7.53
C GLN A 47 55.25 2.71 -8.17
N SER A 48 55.02 2.51 -9.47
CA SER A 48 53.93 3.12 -10.23
C SER A 48 52.52 2.74 -9.73
N ARG A 49 52.36 1.54 -9.17
CA ARG A 49 51.07 1.08 -8.61
C ARG A 49 50.80 1.70 -7.25
N ILE A 50 51.85 1.98 -6.47
CA ILE A 50 51.75 2.66 -5.18
C ILE A 50 51.34 4.12 -5.39
N GLU A 51 51.95 4.80 -6.36
CA GLU A 51 51.61 6.20 -6.70
C GLU A 51 50.16 6.33 -7.20
N ALA A 52 49.69 5.38 -8.02
CA ALA A 52 48.30 5.35 -8.47
C ALA A 52 47.30 5.16 -7.31
N LEU A 53 47.61 4.26 -6.37
CA LEU A 53 46.79 4.06 -5.17
C LEU A 53 46.80 5.28 -4.25
N GLN A 54 47.92 5.99 -4.13
CA GLN A 54 47.99 7.23 -3.35
C GLN A 54 47.16 8.36 -3.97
N ALA A 55 47.15 8.48 -5.30
CA ALA A 55 46.31 9.44 -6.01
C ALA A 55 44.82 9.12 -5.83
N GLU A 56 44.45 7.84 -5.89
CA GLU A 56 43.08 7.36 -5.66
C GLU A 56 42.64 7.65 -4.21
N ILE A 57 43.50 7.35 -3.21
CA ILE A 57 43.27 7.69 -1.79
C ILE A 57 43.10 9.20 -1.59
N GLN A 58 43.90 10.02 -2.28
CA GLN A 58 43.79 11.47 -2.15
C GLN A 58 42.48 12.00 -2.75
N GLN A 59 42.06 11.48 -3.91
CA GLN A 59 40.77 11.82 -4.51
C GLN A 59 39.60 11.43 -3.59
N LEU A 60 39.73 10.29 -2.91
CA LEU A 60 38.76 9.82 -1.92
C LEU A 60 38.71 10.71 -0.67
N ARG A 61 39.84 11.23 -0.18
CA ARG A 61 39.89 12.19 0.93
C ARG A 61 39.20 13.51 0.58
N THR A 62 39.38 14.02 -0.63
CA THR A 62 38.70 15.24 -1.09
C THR A 62 37.18 15.02 -1.18
N GLY A 63 36.75 13.84 -1.65
CA GLY A 63 35.34 13.44 -1.65
C GLY A 63 34.75 13.37 -0.23
N GLN A 64 35.52 12.86 0.73
CA GLN A 64 35.11 12.78 2.14
C GLN A 64 34.94 14.18 2.78
N GLN A 65 35.83 15.13 2.47
CA GLN A 65 35.70 16.51 2.93
C GLN A 65 34.47 17.21 2.33
N ALA A 66 34.16 16.96 1.06
CA ALA A 66 32.96 17.49 0.43
C ALA A 66 31.66 16.93 1.06
N ILE A 67 31.67 15.65 1.46
CA ILE A 67 30.56 15.03 2.21
C ILE A 67 30.39 15.69 3.58
N VAL A 68 31.48 15.92 4.32
CA VAL A 68 31.44 16.60 5.64
C VAL A 68 30.91 18.03 5.52
N ALA A 69 31.36 18.79 4.51
CA ALA A 69 30.86 20.14 4.25
C ALA A 69 29.35 20.13 3.92
N SER A 70 28.89 19.13 3.17
CA SER A 70 27.48 18.96 2.83
C SER A 70 26.63 18.61 4.06
N GLN A 71 27.17 17.80 4.98
CA GLN A 71 26.52 17.45 6.25
C GLN A 71 26.35 18.66 7.18
N GLU A 72 27.36 19.52 7.28
CA GLU A 72 27.26 20.75 8.08
C GLU A 72 26.24 21.74 7.48
N LEU A 73 26.15 21.83 6.15
CA LEU A 73 25.12 22.62 5.46
C LEU A 73 23.70 22.09 5.75
N ILE A 74 23.53 20.76 5.75
CA ILE A 74 22.25 20.12 6.05
C ILE A 74 21.86 20.36 7.51
N LYS A 75 22.78 20.25 8.46
CA LYS A 75 22.53 20.57 9.87
C LYS A 75 22.08 22.02 10.04
N ALA A 76 22.77 22.97 9.41
CA ALA A 76 22.42 24.39 9.48
C ALA A 76 21.01 24.65 8.92
N ASN A 77 20.67 24.02 7.80
CA ASN A 77 19.32 24.13 7.20
C ASN A 77 18.23 23.48 8.07
N LEU A 78 18.54 22.36 8.75
CA LEU A 78 17.60 21.69 9.65
C LEU A 78 17.26 22.57 10.84
N ILE A 79 18.28 23.14 11.49
CA ILE A 79 18.14 24.02 12.65
C ILE A 79 17.32 25.24 12.28
N HIS A 80 17.64 25.88 11.15
CA HIS A 80 16.90 27.04 10.64
C HIS A 80 15.42 26.71 10.34
N THR A 81 15.14 25.53 9.79
CA THR A 81 13.78 25.09 9.50
C THR A 81 12.97 24.81 10.77
N LEU A 82 13.61 24.22 11.80
CA LEU A 82 12.98 24.01 13.11
C LEU A 82 12.68 25.33 13.83
N ASP A 83 13.59 26.30 13.77
CA ASP A 83 13.36 27.63 14.35
C ASP A 83 12.16 28.33 13.70
N ILE A 84 12.02 28.25 12.37
CA ILE A 84 10.86 28.80 11.66
C ILE A 84 9.57 28.09 12.07
N LEU A 85 9.57 26.75 12.15
CA LEU A 85 8.40 25.98 12.54
C LEU A 85 7.96 26.27 13.99
N SER A 86 8.92 26.52 14.89
CA SER A 86 8.64 26.87 16.29
C SER A 86 7.94 28.22 16.46
N GLN A 87 8.09 29.13 15.49
CA GLN A 87 7.46 30.46 15.50
C GLN A 87 6.06 30.48 14.88
N LEU A 88 5.69 29.44 14.12
CA LEU A 88 4.45 29.39 13.32
C LEU A 88 3.31 28.57 13.97
N VAL A 89 3.55 27.87 15.08
CA VAL A 89 2.57 26.97 15.72
C VAL A 89 2.24 27.39 17.16
N PRO A 90 0.97 27.65 17.51
CA PRO A 90 0.60 28.03 18.87
C PRO A 90 0.68 26.84 19.87
N PRO A 91 0.90 27.11 21.18
CA PRO A 91 1.40 26.14 22.16
C PRO A 91 0.62 24.82 22.35
N PRO A 92 -0.73 24.76 22.23
CA PRO A 92 -1.45 23.52 22.57
C PRO A 92 -1.44 22.43 21.48
N LEU A 93 -1.01 22.72 20.24
CA LEU A 93 -0.88 21.72 19.16
C LEU A 93 0.54 21.16 19.02
N VAL A 94 1.49 21.72 19.75
CA VAL A 94 2.90 21.33 19.71
C VAL A 94 3.07 19.93 20.29
N PHE A 95 2.49 19.60 21.44
CA PHE A 95 2.81 18.37 22.19
C PHE A 95 2.65 17.00 21.49
N LEU A 96 1.78 16.85 20.48
CA LEU A 96 1.58 15.56 19.79
C LEU A 96 2.45 15.40 18.53
N CYS A 97 2.79 16.50 17.85
CA CYS A 97 3.74 16.47 16.73
C CYS A 97 5.19 16.68 17.18
N ASP A 98 5.41 17.47 18.25
CA ASP A 98 6.75 17.79 18.74
C ASP A 98 7.43 16.56 19.32
N TRP A 99 6.77 15.74 20.13
CA TRP A 99 7.48 14.62 20.76
C TRP A 99 7.96 13.60 19.72
N TRP A 100 7.19 13.39 18.65
CA TRP A 100 7.53 12.43 17.60
C TRP A 100 8.52 12.99 16.58
N LEU A 101 8.39 14.26 16.19
CA LEU A 101 9.30 14.91 15.25
C LEU A 101 10.61 15.33 15.93
N HIS A 102 10.57 15.89 17.15
CA HIS A 102 11.78 16.09 17.94
C HIS A 102 12.46 14.75 18.24
N ALA A 103 11.75 13.69 18.66
CA ALA A 103 12.42 12.41 18.88
C ALA A 103 13.14 11.93 17.62
N LYS A 104 12.52 12.03 16.44
CA LYS A 104 13.15 11.65 15.16
C LYS A 104 14.33 12.54 14.79
N VAL A 105 14.18 13.85 14.92
CA VAL A 105 15.20 14.81 14.52
C VAL A 105 16.37 14.82 15.51
N THR A 106 16.09 14.81 16.82
CA THR A 106 17.10 14.65 17.87
C THR A 106 17.84 13.31 17.74
N PHE A 107 17.17 12.23 17.32
CA PHE A 107 17.85 10.94 17.09
C PHE A 107 18.72 10.95 15.82
N VAL A 108 18.29 11.62 14.75
CA VAL A 108 19.10 11.82 13.54
C VAL A 108 20.30 12.72 13.83
N ILE A 109 20.12 13.79 14.61
CA ILE A 109 21.20 14.70 15.02
C ILE A 109 22.18 13.98 15.96
N ALA A 110 21.70 13.24 16.96
CA ALA A 110 22.53 12.42 17.84
C ALA A 110 23.30 11.35 17.06
N TRP A 111 22.67 10.72 16.06
CA TRP A 111 23.33 9.78 15.16
C TRP A 111 24.41 10.46 14.30
N LEU A 112 24.13 11.63 13.72
CA LEU A 112 25.11 12.40 12.96
C LEU A 112 26.34 12.77 13.82
N ILE A 113 26.12 13.16 15.08
CA ILE A 113 27.20 13.45 16.05
C ILE A 113 28.01 12.17 16.34
N VAL A 114 27.37 11.04 16.60
CA VAL A 114 28.04 9.75 16.89
C VAL A 114 28.83 9.22 15.69
N VAL A 115 28.35 9.43 14.46
CA VAL A 115 29.08 9.07 13.22
C VAL A 115 30.30 9.98 13.00
N GLN A 116 30.27 11.22 13.47
CA GLN A 116 31.36 12.18 13.34
C GLN A 116 32.52 11.88 14.29
N ASP A 117 32.22 11.41 15.51
CA ASP A 117 33.23 11.20 16.56
C ASP A 117 33.86 9.79 16.56
N GLY A 118 33.27 8.81 15.85
CA GLY A 118 33.91 7.51 15.61
C GLY A 118 34.19 6.64 16.85
N THR A 119 33.65 6.98 18.02
CA THR A 119 34.07 6.38 19.31
C THR A 119 33.25 5.20 19.81
N HIS A 120 32.19 4.75 19.13
CA HIS A 120 31.41 3.60 19.60
C HIS A 120 31.04 2.59 18.51
N TYR A 121 31.91 1.59 18.33
CA TYR A 121 31.68 0.40 17.51
C TYR A 121 30.40 -0.37 17.88
N GLY A 122 29.84 -0.18 19.08
CA GLY A 122 28.59 -0.82 19.53
C GLY A 122 27.32 -0.29 18.86
N ALA A 123 27.29 0.99 18.45
CA ALA A 123 26.12 1.57 17.77
C ALA A 123 26.02 1.13 16.29
N MET A 124 27.15 0.72 15.70
CA MET A 124 27.25 0.29 14.31
C MET A 124 26.53 -1.04 14.04
N PHE A 125 26.38 -1.91 15.06
CA PHE A 125 25.72 -3.21 14.94
C PHE A 125 24.21 -3.19 15.23
N MET A 126 23.69 -2.18 15.94
CA MET A 126 22.25 -2.07 16.19
C MET A 126 21.48 -1.40 15.05
N PHE A 127 22.15 -0.59 14.23
CA PHE A 127 21.48 0.16 13.15
C PHE A 127 20.92 -0.71 12.01
N PRO A 128 21.60 -1.77 11.50
CA PRO A 128 20.99 -2.65 10.51
C PRO A 128 19.78 -3.41 11.08
N LEU A 129 19.77 -3.71 12.37
CA LEU A 129 18.66 -4.39 13.06
C LEU A 129 17.45 -3.46 13.28
N PHE A 130 17.66 -2.20 13.63
CA PHE A 130 16.57 -1.24 13.81
C PHE A 130 16.06 -0.64 12.50
N LEU A 131 16.93 -0.44 11.51
CA LEU A 131 16.53 -0.04 10.16
C LEU A 131 15.87 -1.21 9.42
N SER A 132 16.28 -2.46 9.65
CA SER A 132 15.51 -3.62 9.18
C SER A 132 14.16 -3.74 9.89
N LEU A 133 14.06 -3.45 11.19
CA LEU A 133 12.76 -3.34 11.88
C LEU A 133 11.86 -2.20 11.32
N PHE A 134 12.45 -1.11 10.80
CA PHE A 134 11.72 -0.01 10.16
C PHE A 134 11.47 -0.17 8.65
N ILE A 135 12.28 -0.97 7.93
CA ILE A 135 12.22 -1.17 6.47
C ILE A 135 11.63 -2.55 6.07
N LEU A 136 11.51 -3.52 6.98
CA LEU A 136 10.86 -4.81 6.71
C LEU A 136 9.38 -4.88 7.08
N HIS A 137 8.67 -3.75 7.19
CA HIS A 137 7.26 -3.79 6.79
C HIS A 137 7.28 -3.81 5.26
N ALA A 138 7.36 -5.00 4.67
CA ALA A 138 7.29 -5.19 3.23
C ALA A 138 5.97 -4.57 2.76
N SER A 139 6.03 -3.32 2.28
CA SER A 139 4.86 -2.57 1.85
C SER A 139 4.16 -3.37 0.76
N VAL A 140 2.90 -3.66 0.99
CA VAL A 140 2.04 -4.36 0.05
C VAL A 140 1.79 -3.46 -1.15
N LYS A 141 1.87 -4.00 -2.36
CA LYS A 141 1.47 -3.26 -3.57
C LYS A 141 0.25 -3.88 -4.20
N VAL A 142 -0.68 -3.03 -4.60
CA VAL A 142 -1.86 -3.41 -5.37
C VAL A 142 -1.77 -2.75 -6.72
N PHE A 143 -1.74 -3.56 -7.77
CA PHE A 143 -1.75 -3.12 -9.15
C PHE A 143 -3.17 -3.27 -9.68
N GLY A 144 -3.76 -2.18 -10.14
CA GLY A 144 -5.08 -2.19 -10.77
C GLY A 144 -5.82 -0.86 -10.68
N SER A 145 -6.95 -0.76 -11.39
CA SER A 145 -7.86 0.37 -11.26
C SER A 145 -8.78 0.19 -10.04
N PRO A 146 -8.94 1.20 -9.16
CA PRO A 146 -9.93 1.16 -8.07
C PRO A 146 -11.38 0.92 -8.53
N THR A 147 -11.69 1.22 -9.80
CA THR A 147 -13.01 0.99 -10.40
C THR A 147 -13.25 -0.47 -10.81
N SER A 148 -12.21 -1.31 -10.81
CA SER A 148 -12.38 -2.75 -10.96
C SER A 148 -12.99 -3.32 -9.68
N THR A 149 -14.02 -4.13 -9.81
CA THR A 149 -14.68 -4.80 -8.67
C THR A 149 -13.71 -5.67 -7.88
N GLU A 150 -12.82 -6.39 -8.57
CA GLU A 150 -11.78 -7.23 -7.98
C GLU A 150 -10.77 -6.42 -7.17
N VAL A 151 -10.30 -5.30 -7.73
CA VAL A 151 -9.37 -4.39 -7.03
C VAL A 151 -10.06 -3.72 -5.85
N ALA A 152 -11.28 -3.23 -6.02
CA ALA A 152 -12.08 -2.62 -4.97
C ALA A 152 -12.28 -3.57 -3.77
N ARG A 153 -12.48 -4.87 -4.02
CA ARG A 153 -12.57 -5.90 -2.97
C ARG A 153 -11.29 -5.96 -2.13
N VAL A 154 -10.13 -6.01 -2.78
CA VAL A 154 -8.82 -6.02 -2.10
C VAL A 154 -8.58 -4.73 -1.32
N LEU A 155 -8.88 -3.58 -1.92
CA LEU A 155 -8.72 -2.28 -1.25
C LEU A 155 -9.61 -2.17 -0.01
N ALA A 156 -10.87 -2.62 -0.10
CA ALA A 156 -11.77 -2.66 1.06
C ALA A 156 -11.19 -3.53 2.18
N CYS A 157 -10.61 -4.68 1.84
CA CYS A 157 -9.96 -5.56 2.81
C CYS A 157 -8.73 -4.91 3.46
N LEU A 158 -7.85 -4.27 2.68
CA LEU A 158 -6.68 -3.57 3.20
C LEU A 158 -7.07 -2.44 4.15
N PHE A 159 -8.08 -1.64 3.80
CA PHE A 159 -8.58 -0.57 4.67
C PHE A 159 -9.27 -1.10 5.93
N GLU A 160 -10.02 -2.20 5.86
CA GLU A 160 -10.57 -2.86 7.06
C GLU A 160 -9.48 -3.39 7.99
N LYS A 161 -8.37 -3.85 7.43
CA LYS A 161 -7.22 -4.39 8.19
C LYS A 161 -6.23 -3.32 8.64
N ASP A 162 -6.43 -2.06 8.26
CA ASP A 162 -5.52 -0.95 8.56
C ASP A 162 -4.08 -1.24 8.10
N VAL A 163 -3.96 -1.83 6.90
CA VAL A 163 -2.68 -2.19 6.30
C VAL A 163 -2.24 -1.10 5.34
N ASP A 164 -1.02 -0.58 5.53
CA ASP A 164 -0.42 0.35 4.59
C ASP A 164 -0.08 -0.34 3.27
N PHE A 165 -0.50 0.26 2.15
CA PHE A 165 -0.25 -0.27 0.81
C PHE A 165 0.05 0.84 -0.20
N GLN A 166 0.75 0.46 -1.27
CA GLN A 166 0.93 1.30 -2.45
C GLN A 166 -0.02 0.82 -3.55
N LEU A 167 -0.94 1.70 -3.98
CA LEU A 167 -1.78 1.46 -5.15
C LEU A 167 -1.11 1.97 -6.42
N ILE A 168 -0.78 1.04 -7.32
CA ILE A 168 -0.22 1.32 -8.63
C ILE A 168 -1.36 1.25 -9.64
N ARG A 169 -1.90 2.41 -9.99
CA ARG A 169 -3.04 2.54 -10.90
C ARG A 169 -2.60 2.41 -12.35
N PHE A 170 -3.33 1.62 -13.12
CA PHE A 170 -3.25 1.63 -14.58
C PHE A 170 -4.65 1.42 -15.14
N ASP A 171 -4.86 1.93 -16.35
CA ASP A 171 -6.15 1.85 -17.03
C ASP A 171 -6.17 0.59 -17.92
N SER A 172 -6.94 -0.42 -17.48
CA SER A 172 -7.14 -1.66 -18.23
C SER A 172 -7.87 -1.44 -19.56
N PHE A 173 -8.59 -0.32 -19.72
CA PHE A 173 -9.40 0.00 -20.91
C PHE A 173 -8.66 0.89 -21.91
N LYS A 174 -7.77 1.78 -21.45
CA LYS A 174 -7.00 2.68 -22.34
C LYS A 174 -5.71 2.10 -22.90
N GLY A 175 -5.53 0.79 -22.85
CA GLY A 175 -4.44 0.14 -23.57
C GLY A 175 -3.06 0.70 -23.21
N MET A 176 -2.84 1.08 -21.93
CA MET A 176 -1.49 1.22 -21.39
C MET A 176 -0.83 -0.17 -21.36
N SER A 177 -0.48 -0.60 -22.57
CA SER A 177 0.79 -1.22 -22.94
C SER A 177 1.56 -1.72 -21.73
N ARG A 178 1.29 -2.98 -21.39
CA ARG A 178 2.25 -4.07 -21.62
C ARG A 178 3.72 -3.65 -21.47
N LYS A 179 4.09 -2.95 -20.39
CA LYS A 179 5.51 -2.76 -20.07
C LYS A 179 6.08 -4.18 -19.87
N PRO A 180 7.23 -4.52 -20.46
CA PRO A 180 7.77 -5.88 -20.39
C PRO A 180 7.89 -6.40 -18.95
N ASP A 181 8.20 -5.52 -18.01
CA ASP A 181 8.29 -5.86 -16.59
C ASP A 181 6.93 -6.16 -15.95
N TYR A 182 5.84 -5.58 -16.46
CA TYR A 182 4.47 -5.80 -15.98
C TYR A 182 3.85 -7.08 -16.55
N LEU A 183 4.11 -7.41 -17.82
CA LEU A 183 3.72 -8.69 -18.41
C LEU A 183 4.34 -9.89 -17.67
N ARG A 184 5.51 -9.70 -17.04
CA ARG A 184 6.11 -10.73 -16.17
C ARG A 184 5.29 -10.97 -14.89
N LEU A 185 4.62 -9.93 -14.38
CA LEU A 185 3.73 -10.05 -13.21
C LEU A 185 2.37 -10.65 -13.58
N GLN A 186 1.95 -10.50 -14.84
CA GLN A 186 0.66 -10.97 -15.34
C GLN A 186 0.78 -11.80 -16.62
N PRO A 187 1.15 -13.09 -16.52
CA PRO A 187 1.22 -13.97 -17.69
C PRO A 187 -0.10 -14.05 -18.48
N ALA A 188 -1.24 -13.79 -17.81
CA ALA A 188 -2.58 -13.85 -18.37
C ALA A 188 -3.29 -12.49 -18.56
N GLY A 189 -2.63 -11.35 -18.29
CA GLY A 189 -3.23 -10.01 -18.45
C GLY A 189 -4.39 -9.71 -17.49
N GLN A 190 -4.29 -10.17 -16.25
CA GLN A 190 -5.35 -10.04 -15.24
C GLN A 190 -5.58 -8.59 -14.79
N ALA A 191 -6.80 -8.22 -14.39
CA ALA A 191 -7.10 -6.84 -13.99
C ALA A 191 -6.48 -6.43 -12.63
N LEU A 192 -6.02 -7.40 -11.84
CA LEU A 192 -5.51 -7.24 -10.48
C LEU A 192 -4.20 -8.01 -10.31
N THR A 193 -3.22 -7.39 -9.67
CA THR A 193 -2.08 -8.09 -9.07
C THR A 193 -1.78 -7.52 -7.69
N PHE A 194 -1.49 -8.40 -6.76
CA PHE A 194 -1.08 -8.08 -5.41
C PHE A 194 0.34 -8.58 -5.20
N GLU A 195 1.23 -7.73 -4.71
CA GLU A 195 2.62 -8.06 -4.40
C GLU A 195 2.87 -7.86 -2.90
N HIS A 196 3.48 -8.86 -2.28
CA HIS A 196 4.00 -8.74 -0.93
C HIS A 196 5.38 -9.41 -0.88
N GLY A 197 6.43 -8.59 -0.75
CA GLY A 197 7.81 -9.04 -0.88
C GLY A 197 8.10 -9.50 -2.32
N SER A 198 8.63 -10.72 -2.48
CA SER A 198 8.97 -11.28 -3.80
C SER A 198 7.87 -12.15 -4.40
N ARG A 199 6.67 -12.20 -3.80
CA ARG A 199 5.56 -13.07 -4.22
C ARG A 199 4.39 -12.24 -4.73
N THR A 200 3.70 -12.78 -5.72
CA THR A 200 2.50 -12.18 -6.32
C THR A 200 1.28 -13.09 -6.16
N LEU A 201 0.11 -12.48 -6.07
CA LEU A 201 -1.21 -13.11 -6.08
C LEU A 201 -2.14 -12.33 -7.01
N VAL A 202 -3.15 -12.98 -7.56
CA VAL A 202 -4.00 -12.41 -8.62
C VAL A 202 -5.50 -12.58 -8.39
N GLU A 203 -5.91 -13.55 -7.57
CA GLU A 203 -7.31 -13.82 -7.24
C GLU A 203 -7.75 -12.97 -6.04
N SER A 204 -8.67 -12.02 -6.23
CA SER A 204 -9.02 -11.03 -5.19
C SER A 204 -9.50 -11.65 -3.88
N ARG A 205 -10.28 -12.75 -3.96
CA ARG A 205 -10.82 -13.46 -2.80
C ARG A 205 -9.69 -14.13 -2.01
N GLU A 206 -8.75 -14.78 -2.69
CA GLU A 206 -7.58 -15.38 -2.04
C GLU A 206 -6.63 -14.33 -1.47
N ILE A 207 -6.48 -13.20 -2.16
CA ILE A 207 -5.74 -12.04 -1.64
C ILE A 207 -6.39 -11.54 -0.34
N CYS A 208 -7.73 -11.41 -0.30
CA CYS A 208 -8.44 -10.98 0.90
C CYS A 208 -8.28 -11.99 2.06
N ARG A 209 -8.34 -13.30 1.78
CA ARG A 209 -8.03 -14.34 2.78
C ARG A 209 -6.61 -14.20 3.31
N TYR A 210 -5.65 -14.07 2.42
CA TYR A 210 -4.25 -13.86 2.78
C TYR A 210 -4.05 -12.62 3.65
N ILE A 211 -4.64 -11.48 3.29
CA ILE A 211 -4.57 -10.24 4.06
C ILE A 211 -5.19 -10.43 5.45
N ALA A 212 -6.38 -11.03 5.52
CA ALA A 212 -7.07 -11.26 6.78
C ALA A 212 -6.29 -12.19 7.72
N GLU A 213 -5.61 -13.22 7.19
CA GLU A 213 -4.74 -14.12 7.96
C GLU A 213 -3.41 -13.48 8.34
N LYS A 214 -2.68 -12.92 7.37
CA LYS A 214 -1.34 -12.37 7.55
C LYS A 214 -1.34 -11.21 8.53
N PHE A 215 -2.37 -10.37 8.49
CA PHE A 215 -2.52 -9.20 9.33
C PHE A 215 -3.62 -9.40 10.38
N ALA A 216 -3.83 -10.64 10.86
CA ALA A 216 -4.93 -11.00 11.76
C ALA A 216 -5.08 -10.06 12.98
N ASP A 217 -3.98 -9.56 13.53
CA ASP A 217 -3.98 -8.72 14.74
C ASP A 217 -4.10 -7.21 14.48
N GLN A 218 -4.15 -6.77 13.21
CA GLN A 218 -4.36 -5.37 12.80
C GLN A 218 -5.83 -5.10 12.39
N GLY A 219 -6.27 -3.84 12.52
CA GLY A 219 -7.62 -3.41 12.12
C GLY A 219 -8.74 -4.33 12.61
N ASN A 220 -9.67 -4.67 11.71
CA ASN A 220 -10.76 -5.59 11.98
C ASN A 220 -10.26 -7.04 12.13
N LYS A 221 -10.29 -7.55 13.36
CA LYS A 221 -9.84 -8.92 13.73
C LYS A 221 -10.87 -10.00 13.38
N ASP A 222 -12.10 -9.60 13.07
CA ASP A 222 -13.23 -10.51 12.82
C ASP A 222 -13.39 -10.87 11.33
N LEU A 223 -12.56 -10.35 10.41
CA LEU A 223 -12.75 -10.58 8.97
C LEU A 223 -12.78 -12.06 8.57
N LEU A 224 -11.86 -12.88 9.10
CA LEU A 224 -11.86 -14.33 8.86
C LEU A 224 -12.17 -15.15 10.13
N ARG A 225 -12.10 -14.51 11.31
CA ARG A 225 -12.18 -15.08 12.66
C ARG A 225 -11.22 -16.27 12.90
N LYS A 226 -10.95 -16.55 14.19
CA LYS A 226 -10.19 -17.73 14.63
C LYS A 226 -11.18 -18.77 15.16
N GLY A 227 -10.92 -20.05 14.93
CA GLY A 227 -11.85 -21.16 15.27
C GLY A 227 -12.31 -21.91 14.02
N THR A 228 -12.59 -23.21 14.16
CA THR A 228 -12.90 -24.06 13.00
C THR A 228 -14.31 -23.82 12.45
N LEU A 229 -15.31 -23.62 13.32
CA LEU A 229 -16.70 -23.55 12.90
C LEU A 229 -17.09 -22.15 12.37
N GLU A 230 -16.71 -21.08 13.07
CA GLU A 230 -16.97 -19.71 12.63
C GLU A 230 -16.28 -19.42 11.30
N ARG A 231 -15.04 -19.87 11.14
CA ARG A 231 -14.31 -19.78 9.87
C ARG A 231 -15.01 -20.58 8.78
N ALA A 232 -15.48 -21.80 9.06
CA ALA A 232 -16.21 -22.60 8.08
C ALA A 232 -17.49 -21.91 7.59
N PHE A 233 -18.23 -21.22 8.46
CA PHE A 233 -19.39 -20.41 8.05
C PHE A 233 -18.99 -19.22 7.17
N ILE A 234 -17.89 -18.54 7.48
CA ILE A 234 -17.36 -17.45 6.61
C ILE A 234 -17.01 -17.99 5.23
N GLU A 235 -16.30 -19.12 5.16
CA GLU A 235 -15.92 -19.74 3.90
C GLU A 235 -17.14 -20.24 3.11
N GLN A 236 -18.17 -20.77 3.78
CA GLN A 236 -19.42 -21.17 3.13
C GLN A 236 -20.13 -19.99 2.46
N TRP A 237 -20.19 -18.83 3.11
CA TRP A 237 -20.80 -17.64 2.53
C TRP A 237 -19.93 -16.97 1.47
N LEU A 238 -18.60 -17.02 1.59
CA LEU A 238 -17.68 -16.64 0.51
C LEU A 238 -17.86 -17.53 -0.73
N GLN A 239 -18.04 -18.83 -0.55
CA GLN A 239 -18.33 -19.74 -1.65
C GLN A 239 -19.69 -19.44 -2.29
N THR A 240 -20.70 -19.15 -1.46
CA THR A 240 -22.03 -18.74 -1.92
C THR A 240 -21.96 -17.44 -2.71
N GLU A 241 -21.16 -16.47 -2.25
CA GLU A 241 -20.90 -15.23 -3.00
C GLU A 241 -20.29 -15.55 -4.36
N MET A 242 -19.18 -16.29 -4.39
CA MET A 242 -18.46 -16.62 -5.62
C MET A 242 -19.28 -17.44 -6.63
N GLN A 243 -20.11 -18.38 -6.17
CA GLN A 243 -20.82 -19.31 -7.04
C GLN A 243 -22.23 -18.85 -7.42
N SER A 244 -22.90 -18.07 -6.57
CA SER A 244 -24.31 -17.73 -6.73
C SER A 244 -24.57 -16.24 -6.80
N PHE A 245 -23.77 -15.40 -6.15
CA PHE A 245 -23.92 -13.95 -6.20
C PHE A 245 -23.12 -13.33 -7.35
N ASP A 246 -21.83 -13.65 -7.44
CA ASP A 246 -20.93 -13.08 -8.45
C ASP A 246 -21.41 -13.34 -9.88
N PRO A 247 -21.75 -14.57 -10.31
CA PRO A 247 -22.08 -14.81 -11.71
C PRO A 247 -23.27 -13.99 -12.25
N PRO A 248 -24.44 -13.94 -11.58
CA PRO A 248 -25.54 -13.09 -12.07
C PRO A 248 -25.25 -11.60 -11.91
N THR A 249 -24.53 -11.18 -10.86
CA THR A 249 -24.22 -9.75 -10.67
C THR A 249 -23.21 -9.26 -11.70
N SER A 250 -22.11 -9.98 -11.91
CA SER A 250 -21.10 -9.72 -12.94
C SER A 250 -21.72 -9.71 -14.36
N ALA A 251 -22.63 -10.63 -14.66
CA ALA A 251 -23.35 -10.63 -15.93
C ALA A 251 -24.24 -9.38 -16.12
N LEU A 252 -24.91 -8.93 -15.05
CA LEU A 252 -25.68 -7.69 -15.07
C LEU A 252 -24.78 -6.46 -15.25
N LEU A 253 -23.68 -6.34 -14.49
CA LEU A 253 -22.74 -5.24 -14.66
C LEU A 253 -22.19 -5.19 -16.10
N PHE A 254 -21.79 -6.33 -16.66
CA PHE A 254 -21.30 -6.40 -18.03
C PHE A 254 -22.34 -5.88 -19.03
N ASN A 255 -23.54 -6.46 -19.04
CA ASN A 255 -24.55 -6.12 -20.04
C ASN A 255 -25.15 -4.71 -19.85
N LEU A 256 -25.26 -4.25 -18.61
CA LEU A 256 -25.95 -2.99 -18.32
C LEU A 256 -25.02 -1.78 -18.33
N ALA A 257 -23.75 -1.95 -17.97
CA ALA A 257 -22.77 -0.86 -17.92
C ALA A 257 -21.69 -0.98 -19.00
N PHE A 258 -21.05 -2.14 -19.15
CA PHE A 258 -19.88 -2.26 -20.03
C PHE A 258 -20.21 -2.48 -21.51
N ALA A 259 -21.21 -3.30 -21.83
CA ALA A 259 -21.59 -3.56 -23.23
C ALA A 259 -21.91 -2.27 -23.99
N PRO A 260 -22.73 -1.33 -23.46
CA PRO A 260 -22.98 -0.04 -24.12
C PRO A 260 -21.72 0.84 -24.27
N ILE A 261 -20.77 0.76 -23.33
CA ILE A 261 -19.50 1.52 -23.40
C ILE A 261 -18.57 0.95 -24.49
N LEU A 262 -18.69 -0.34 -24.77
CA LEU A 262 -17.88 -1.08 -25.74
C LEU A 262 -18.55 -1.20 -27.12
N ASP A 263 -19.65 -0.47 -27.36
CA ASP A 263 -20.48 -0.58 -28.58
C ASP A 263 -20.95 -2.03 -28.85
N LEU A 264 -21.22 -2.79 -27.78
CA LEU A 264 -21.78 -4.14 -27.82
C LEU A 264 -23.26 -4.09 -27.44
N GLU A 265 -24.08 -4.89 -28.12
CA GLU A 265 -25.50 -5.03 -27.79
C GLU A 265 -25.69 -5.84 -26.49
N PRO A 266 -26.40 -5.30 -25.48
CA PRO A 266 -26.72 -6.04 -24.27
C PRO A 266 -27.58 -7.27 -24.54
N ASP A 267 -27.20 -8.42 -23.97
CA ASP A 267 -27.99 -9.65 -24.05
C ASP A 267 -29.16 -9.61 -23.06
N GLN A 268 -30.36 -9.38 -23.59
CA GLN A 268 -31.60 -9.27 -22.80
C GLN A 268 -32.00 -10.59 -22.13
N GLU A 269 -31.69 -11.74 -22.72
CA GLU A 269 -31.97 -13.03 -22.13
C GLU A 269 -31.06 -13.28 -20.91
N VAL A 270 -29.78 -12.95 -21.03
CA VAL A 270 -28.82 -12.99 -19.92
C VAL A 270 -29.21 -12.03 -18.81
N ILE A 271 -29.62 -10.79 -19.13
CA ILE A 271 -30.12 -9.83 -18.14
C ILE A 271 -31.32 -10.41 -17.39
N THR A 272 -32.32 -10.92 -18.10
CA THR A 272 -33.55 -11.45 -17.50
C THR A 272 -33.26 -12.65 -16.59
N LYS A 273 -32.47 -13.62 -17.07
CA LYS A 273 -32.06 -14.79 -16.29
C LYS A 273 -31.24 -14.40 -15.07
N SER A 274 -30.34 -13.42 -15.20
CA SER A 274 -29.47 -12.97 -14.11
C SER A 274 -30.26 -12.23 -13.03
N LYS A 275 -31.24 -11.38 -13.41
CA LYS A 275 -32.17 -10.76 -12.47
C LYS A 275 -32.96 -11.80 -11.69
N ALA A 276 -33.49 -12.82 -12.35
CA ALA A 276 -34.26 -13.89 -11.69
C ALA A 276 -33.38 -14.71 -10.72
N LYS A 277 -32.18 -15.11 -11.14
CA LYS A 277 -31.22 -15.81 -10.27
C LYS A 277 -30.84 -14.98 -9.05
N LEU A 278 -30.54 -13.70 -9.26
CA LEU A 278 -30.20 -12.78 -8.17
C LEU A 278 -31.39 -12.57 -7.22
N ALA A 279 -32.60 -12.37 -7.75
CA ALA A 279 -33.79 -12.18 -6.91
C ALA A 279 -34.02 -13.36 -5.97
N ASN A 280 -33.94 -14.59 -6.49
CA ASN A 280 -34.08 -15.82 -5.71
C ASN A 280 -32.99 -15.96 -4.65
N LEU A 281 -31.74 -15.63 -4.97
CA LEU A 281 -30.64 -15.65 -4.00
C LEU A 281 -30.85 -14.62 -2.89
N LEU A 282 -31.32 -13.42 -3.25
CA LEU A 282 -31.59 -12.36 -2.29
C LEU A 282 -32.76 -12.71 -1.35
N ASP A 283 -33.68 -13.60 -1.73
CA ASP A 283 -34.68 -14.15 -0.81
C ASP A 283 -34.04 -15.03 0.28
N VAL A 284 -33.03 -15.83 -0.08
CA VAL A 284 -32.24 -16.59 0.90
C VAL A 284 -31.49 -15.65 1.84
N TYR A 285 -30.98 -14.54 1.32
CA TYR A 285 -30.26 -13.54 2.13
C TYR A 285 -31.23 -12.81 3.07
N GLU A 286 -32.43 -12.45 2.60
CA GLU A 286 -33.47 -11.82 3.42
C GLU A 286 -33.86 -12.72 4.61
N GLN A 287 -33.98 -14.03 4.40
CA GLN A 287 -34.22 -14.99 5.48
C GLN A 287 -33.01 -15.08 6.41
N ARG A 288 -31.79 -15.19 5.89
CA ARG A 288 -30.58 -15.27 6.73
C ARG A 288 -30.41 -14.05 7.65
N LEU A 289 -30.67 -12.87 7.10
CA LEU A 289 -30.53 -11.60 7.81
C LEU A 289 -31.70 -11.30 8.76
N GLU A 290 -32.64 -12.23 8.90
CA GLU A 290 -33.66 -12.16 9.95
C GLU A 290 -33.07 -12.45 11.34
N GLU A 291 -32.15 -13.41 11.40
CA GLU A 291 -31.55 -13.88 12.65
C GLU A 291 -30.25 -13.14 13.00
N THR A 292 -29.62 -12.49 12.02
CA THR A 292 -28.24 -12.02 12.11
C THR A 292 -28.06 -10.63 11.50
N ASN A 293 -27.12 -9.85 12.04
CA ASN A 293 -26.83 -8.51 11.51
C ASN A 293 -25.99 -8.54 10.21
N TYR A 294 -25.22 -9.59 10.01
CA TYR A 294 -24.34 -9.87 8.87
C TYR A 294 -24.47 -11.35 8.52
N LEU A 295 -23.96 -11.77 7.35
CA LEU A 295 -24.16 -13.15 6.87
C LEU A 295 -23.65 -14.21 7.86
N VAL A 296 -22.64 -13.88 8.67
CA VAL A 296 -22.05 -14.76 9.70
C VAL A 296 -22.18 -14.17 11.11
N GLY A 297 -23.39 -13.74 11.46
CA GLY A 297 -23.73 -13.29 12.81
C GLY A 297 -23.63 -11.78 12.98
N ASP A 298 -23.07 -11.32 14.10
CA ASP A 298 -23.17 -9.90 14.48
C ASP A 298 -21.98 -9.03 14.08
N LYS A 299 -20.89 -9.64 13.57
CA LYS A 299 -19.70 -8.91 13.12
C LYS A 299 -19.56 -9.01 11.61
N PHE A 300 -19.11 -7.92 11.01
CA PHE A 300 -18.76 -7.83 9.59
C PHE A 300 -17.53 -8.70 9.27
N THR A 301 -17.66 -9.56 8.27
CA THR A 301 -16.62 -10.53 7.89
C THR A 301 -16.27 -10.43 6.39
N LEU A 302 -15.31 -11.23 5.93
CA LEU A 302 -15.03 -11.38 4.49
C LEU A 302 -16.24 -11.84 3.69
N ALA A 303 -17.14 -12.60 4.32
CA ALA A 303 -18.39 -13.02 3.70
C ALA A 303 -19.26 -11.83 3.30
N ASP A 304 -19.24 -10.73 4.04
CA ASP A 304 -20.00 -9.51 3.75
C ASP A 304 -19.20 -8.57 2.83
N LEU A 305 -17.90 -8.43 3.12
CA LEU A 305 -16.96 -7.57 2.37
C LEU A 305 -16.94 -7.91 0.89
N SER A 306 -17.01 -9.20 0.55
CA SER A 306 -16.89 -9.67 -0.83
C SER A 306 -18.02 -9.21 -1.74
N HIS A 307 -19.20 -8.89 -1.17
CA HIS A 307 -20.36 -8.38 -1.92
C HIS A 307 -20.30 -6.88 -2.20
N LEU A 308 -19.46 -6.12 -1.48
CA LEU A 308 -19.44 -4.65 -1.53
C LEU A 308 -19.33 -4.11 -2.97
N PRO A 309 -18.36 -4.55 -3.80
CA PRO A 309 -18.13 -3.92 -5.10
C PRO A 309 -19.30 -4.11 -6.08
N ASN A 310 -19.76 -5.35 -6.28
CA ASN A 310 -20.85 -5.62 -7.21
C ASN A 310 -22.17 -5.02 -6.71
N THR A 311 -22.42 -5.05 -5.40
CA THR A 311 -23.61 -4.44 -4.82
C THR A 311 -23.65 -2.93 -5.03
N HIS A 312 -22.50 -2.25 -4.86
CA HIS A 312 -22.39 -0.82 -5.07
C HIS A 312 -22.85 -0.41 -6.48
N TYR A 313 -22.34 -1.09 -7.51
CA TYR A 313 -22.72 -0.83 -8.89
C TYR A 313 -24.19 -1.16 -9.16
N LEU A 314 -24.69 -2.27 -8.63
CA LEU A 314 -26.08 -2.67 -8.86
C LEU A 314 -27.10 -1.74 -8.21
N ILE A 315 -26.83 -1.24 -7.02
CA ILE A 315 -27.71 -0.30 -6.34
C ILE A 315 -27.73 1.06 -7.03
N ALA A 316 -26.62 1.48 -7.64
CA ALA A 316 -26.56 2.71 -8.43
C ALA A 316 -27.33 2.60 -9.77
N ASP A 317 -27.57 1.38 -10.29
CA ASP A 317 -28.29 1.17 -11.54
C ASP A 317 -29.82 1.14 -11.33
N MET A 318 -30.53 2.11 -11.91
CA MET A 318 -32.00 2.23 -11.80
C MET A 318 -32.77 0.98 -12.27
N ARG A 319 -32.17 0.16 -13.15
CA ARG A 319 -32.81 -1.06 -13.70
C ARG A 319 -32.68 -2.27 -12.77
N CYS A 320 -31.79 -2.23 -11.78
CA CYS A 320 -31.47 -3.36 -10.91
C CYS A 320 -31.49 -3.04 -9.41
N GLY A 321 -31.30 -1.79 -8.99
CA GLY A 321 -31.18 -1.43 -7.58
C GLY A 321 -32.39 -1.83 -6.74
N HIS A 322 -33.59 -1.86 -7.35
CA HIS A 322 -34.81 -2.31 -6.69
C HIS A 322 -34.74 -3.78 -6.22
N LEU A 323 -33.92 -4.64 -6.85
CA LEU A 323 -33.79 -6.06 -6.46
C LEU A 323 -33.27 -6.21 -5.03
N LEU A 324 -32.36 -5.32 -4.61
CA LEU A 324 -31.86 -5.28 -3.24
C LEU A 324 -32.72 -4.39 -2.34
N ARG A 325 -33.12 -3.21 -2.84
CA ARG A 325 -33.85 -2.21 -2.06
C ARG A 325 -35.27 -2.65 -1.68
N SER A 326 -35.89 -3.55 -2.44
CA SER A 326 -37.22 -4.10 -2.12
C SER A 326 -37.22 -5.11 -0.97
N LYS A 327 -36.05 -5.64 -0.59
CA LYS A 327 -35.89 -6.61 0.50
C LYS A 327 -35.37 -5.88 1.74
N LYS A 328 -36.21 -5.76 2.77
CA LYS A 328 -35.97 -4.86 3.91
C LYS A 328 -34.65 -5.15 4.62
N ARG A 329 -34.38 -6.41 4.95
CA ARG A 329 -33.19 -6.79 5.72
C ARG A 329 -31.93 -6.74 4.85
N VAL A 330 -32.03 -7.14 3.59
CA VAL A 330 -30.95 -6.97 2.60
C VAL A 330 -30.60 -5.50 2.39
N SER A 331 -31.60 -4.61 2.25
CA SER A 331 -31.38 -3.17 2.14
C SER A 331 -30.66 -2.63 3.38
N ASN A 332 -31.12 -3.00 4.58
CA ASN A 332 -30.47 -2.58 5.83
C ASN A 332 -29.05 -3.14 5.97
N TRP A 333 -28.80 -4.37 5.51
CA TRP A 333 -27.47 -4.97 5.46
C TRP A 333 -26.55 -4.20 4.52
N TRP A 334 -27.01 -3.85 3.32
CA TRP A 334 -26.28 -2.99 2.41
C TRP A 334 -25.96 -1.61 3.02
N ASP A 335 -26.95 -0.96 3.64
CA ASP A 335 -26.73 0.37 4.23
C ASP A 335 -25.64 0.32 5.32
N LYS A 336 -25.64 -0.72 6.17
CA LYS A 336 -24.57 -0.93 7.15
C LYS A 336 -23.19 -1.12 6.52
N MET A 337 -23.10 -1.91 5.45
CA MET A 337 -21.82 -2.21 4.79
C MET A 337 -21.28 -1.04 3.98
N SER A 338 -22.15 -0.33 3.26
CA SER A 338 -21.77 0.77 2.39
C SER A 338 -21.36 2.04 3.15
N GLU A 339 -21.84 2.19 4.39
CA GLU A 339 -21.46 3.28 5.28
C GLU A 339 -20.11 3.08 5.99
N ARG A 340 -19.48 1.90 5.83
CA ARG A 340 -18.20 1.60 6.48
C ARG A 340 -17.10 2.56 6.00
N PRO A 341 -16.25 3.10 6.91
CA PRO A 341 -15.17 4.00 6.53
C PRO A 341 -14.20 3.41 5.51
N SER A 342 -13.94 2.11 5.61
CA SER A 342 -13.13 1.35 4.65
C SER A 342 -13.68 1.43 3.23
N TRP A 343 -15.00 1.23 3.07
CA TRP A 343 -15.65 1.30 1.78
C TRP A 343 -15.69 2.73 1.22
N LYS A 344 -15.97 3.73 2.06
CA LYS A 344 -15.93 5.14 1.66
C LYS A 344 -14.56 5.54 1.11
N LYS A 345 -13.46 5.11 1.75
CA LYS A 345 -12.10 5.33 1.22
C LYS A 345 -11.88 4.68 -0.15
N VAL A 346 -12.46 3.51 -0.41
CA VAL A 346 -12.42 2.91 -1.76
C VAL A 346 -13.14 3.80 -2.77
N LEU A 347 -14.33 4.30 -2.43
CA LEU A 347 -15.10 5.20 -3.31
C LEU A 347 -14.37 6.52 -3.57
N GLU A 348 -13.68 7.08 -2.58
CA GLU A 348 -12.81 8.25 -2.76
C GLU A 348 -11.68 7.98 -3.77
N LEU A 349 -11.04 6.80 -3.70
CA LEU A 349 -10.01 6.42 -4.68
C LEU A 349 -10.59 6.24 -6.10
N GLN A 350 -11.83 5.79 -6.22
CA GLN A 350 -12.53 5.64 -7.51
C GLN A 350 -12.85 6.97 -8.18
N GLN A 351 -13.07 8.03 -7.40
CA GLN A 351 -13.38 9.37 -7.92
C GLN A 351 -12.11 10.13 -8.37
N GLN A 352 -10.95 9.75 -7.85
CA GLN A 352 -9.68 10.39 -8.21
C GLN A 352 -9.24 9.97 -9.62
N PRO A 353 -8.86 10.93 -10.50
CA PRO A 353 -8.29 10.59 -11.80
C PRO A 353 -7.01 9.76 -11.62
N PRO A 354 -6.68 8.83 -12.54
CA PRO A 354 -5.40 8.14 -12.50
C PRO A 354 -4.26 9.17 -12.55
N PRO A 355 -3.17 8.97 -11.80
CA PRO A 355 -2.02 9.86 -11.87
C PRO A 355 -1.52 9.92 -13.31
N VAL A 356 -1.27 11.14 -13.79
CA VAL A 356 -0.62 11.38 -15.09
C VAL A 356 0.81 10.87 -14.94
N LEU A 357 1.16 9.81 -15.67
CA LEU A 357 2.49 9.21 -15.68
C LEU A 357 3.48 10.01 -16.54
#